data_AF-A0A9W6VQ25-F1
#
_entry.id   AF-A0A9W6VQ25-F1
#
_cell.length_a   1.000
_cell.length_b   1.000
_cell.length_c   1.000
_cell.angle_alpha   90.00
_cell.angle_beta   90.00
_cell.angle_gamma   90.00
#
_symmetry.space_group_name_H-M   'P 1'
#
loop_
_entity.id
_entity.type
_entity.pdbx_description
1 polymer ?
#
loop_
_entity_poly.entity_id
_entity_poly.type
_entity_poly.pdbx_seq_one_letter_code
_entity_poly.pdbx_strand_id
1 'polypeptide(L)'
;MTMPNNPLAARAAPFADDEAAFHARRLAAYRDDGPIAGVLGRLARGQLPPLPPLIVAAVVTLVLLVAGVGGQTSLVLLAPVLALLLAGPGSAHPHGGRLDWAAPIIIRLIEYGYLATVGFSHAVPKPLVYVLLGVLAFHHYDTVYRTRQRLWPAAWVFDAGLGWDGRMLIAGIAAIAHIAWPAYAVLTFYLGVLFVAESVHAWSRTDQRGVMADLEEEDVAETAPPDVD
;
A
#
# COMPACT_ATOMS: atom_id res chain seq x y z
N MET A 1 -5.89 -50.79 0.47
CA MET A 1 -4.76 -49.97 -0.02
C MET A 1 -4.78 -48.67 0.78
N THR A 2 -4.17 -48.70 1.96
CA THR A 2 -4.12 -47.62 2.95
C THR A 2 -3.00 -46.67 2.55
N MET A 3 -3.31 -45.39 2.31
CA MET A 3 -2.29 -44.34 2.07
C MET A 3 -1.32 -44.30 3.27
N PRO A 4 0.01 -44.27 3.05
CA PRO A 4 0.96 -44.11 4.13
C PRO A 4 0.79 -42.72 4.75
N ASN A 5 0.49 -42.70 6.04
CA ASN A 5 0.32 -41.51 6.86
C ASN A 5 1.72 -40.90 7.08
N ASN A 6 2.17 -40.05 6.16
CA ASN A 6 3.51 -39.47 6.19
C ASN A 6 3.58 -38.29 7.18
N PRO A 7 4.25 -38.43 8.35
CA PRO A 7 4.32 -37.38 9.36
C PRO A 7 5.06 -36.12 8.88
N LEU A 8 5.91 -36.21 7.84
CA LEU A 8 6.58 -35.05 7.25
C LEU A 8 5.61 -34.16 6.47
N ALA A 9 4.62 -34.75 5.79
CA ALA A 9 3.60 -34.00 5.06
C ALA A 9 2.66 -33.24 6.02
N ALA A 10 2.29 -33.87 7.14
CA ALA A 10 1.50 -33.25 8.19
C ALA A 10 2.25 -32.09 8.89
N ARG A 11 3.59 -32.16 8.97
CA ARG A 11 4.41 -31.09 9.55
C ARG A 11 4.67 -29.94 8.58
N ALA A 12 4.64 -30.17 7.27
CA ALA A 12 4.86 -29.14 6.25
C ALA A 12 3.62 -28.29 5.93
N ALA A 13 2.41 -28.87 6.02
CA ALA A 13 1.18 -28.15 5.72
C ALA A 13 0.94 -26.89 6.59
N PRO A 14 1.15 -26.91 7.93
CA PRO A 14 0.98 -25.73 8.77
C PRO A 14 1.92 -24.57 8.39
N PHE A 15 3.17 -24.87 8.01
CA PHE A 15 4.14 -23.83 7.62
C PHE A 15 3.80 -23.20 6.26
N ALA A 16 3.27 -23.98 5.32
CA ALA A 16 2.87 -23.48 4.01
C ALA A 16 1.66 -22.53 4.11
N ASP A 17 0.70 -22.85 4.98
CA ASP A 17 -0.47 -22.02 5.23
C ASP A 17 -0.08 -20.67 5.89
N ASP A 18 0.87 -20.70 6.83
CA ASP A 18 1.40 -19.50 7.47
C ASP A 18 2.15 -18.59 6.47
N GLU A 19 2.95 -19.17 5.57
CA GLU A 19 3.70 -18.43 4.55
C GLU A 19 2.75 -17.81 3.50
N ALA A 20 1.75 -18.56 3.05
CA ALA A 20 0.73 -18.06 2.13
C ALA A 20 -0.08 -16.91 2.74
N ALA A 21 -0.52 -17.05 4.01
CA ALA A 21 -1.23 -16.00 4.74
C ALA A 21 -0.36 -14.74 4.92
N PHE A 22 0.93 -14.93 5.21
CA PHE A 22 1.90 -13.83 5.31
C PHE A 22 2.04 -13.08 3.97
N HIS A 23 2.18 -13.79 2.85
CA HIS A 23 2.26 -13.18 1.52
C HIS A 23 0.99 -12.43 1.13
N ALA A 24 -0.17 -13.02 1.37
CA ALA A 24 -1.47 -12.39 1.12
C ALA A 24 -1.61 -11.07 1.91
N ARG A 25 -1.25 -11.08 3.19
CA ARG A 25 -1.30 -9.89 4.05
C ARG A 25 -0.34 -8.80 3.59
N ARG A 26 0.87 -9.17 3.12
CA ARG A 26 1.84 -8.20 2.55
C ARG A 26 1.28 -7.56 1.30
N LEU A 27 0.68 -8.36 0.44
CA LEU A 27 0.13 -7.89 -0.80
C LEU A 27 -1.05 -6.93 -0.57
N ALA A 28 -1.92 -7.24 0.39
CA ALA A 28 -2.97 -6.32 0.83
C ALA A 28 -2.40 -5.00 1.35
N ALA A 29 -1.33 -5.03 2.16
CA ALA A 29 -0.66 -3.82 2.63
C ALA A 29 -0.03 -3.00 1.48
N TYR A 30 0.54 -3.66 0.46
CA TYR A 30 1.12 -2.97 -0.70
C TYR A 30 0.09 -2.36 -1.65
N ARG A 31 -1.12 -2.93 -1.68
CA ARG A 31 -2.22 -2.35 -2.45
C ARG A 31 -2.66 -1.01 -1.88
N ASP A 32 -2.49 -0.80 -0.56
CA ASP A 32 -2.81 0.44 0.15
C ASP A 32 -4.22 0.94 -0.22
N ASP A 33 -5.18 0.01 -0.15
CA ASP A 33 -6.60 0.25 -0.41
C ASP A 33 -7.19 1.12 0.71
N GLY A 34 -7.88 2.20 0.37
CA GLY A 34 -8.53 3.07 1.32
C GLY A 34 -9.95 2.63 1.68
N PRO A 35 -10.68 3.46 2.44
CA PRO A 35 -11.95 3.08 3.04
C PRO A 35 -13.02 2.65 2.02
N ILE A 36 -13.08 3.29 0.85
CA ILE A 36 -14.12 3.00 -0.15
C ILE A 36 -13.79 1.72 -0.88
N ALA A 37 -12.53 1.53 -1.29
CA ALA A 37 -12.06 0.27 -1.87
C ALA A 37 -12.32 -0.89 -0.90
N GLY A 38 -12.08 -0.71 0.40
CA GLY A 38 -12.38 -1.71 1.43
C GLY A 38 -13.88 -2.02 1.58
N VAL A 39 -14.76 -1.01 1.52
CA VAL A 39 -16.22 -1.21 1.52
C VAL A 39 -16.65 -2.02 0.29
N LEU A 40 -16.19 -1.65 -0.90
CA LEU A 40 -16.51 -2.34 -2.15
C LEU A 40 -16.06 -3.81 -2.14
N GLY A 41 -14.86 -4.08 -1.62
CA GLY A 41 -14.35 -5.45 -1.46
C GLY A 41 -15.24 -6.29 -0.54
N ARG A 42 -15.67 -5.72 0.59
CA ARG A 42 -16.60 -6.40 1.52
C ARG A 42 -17.95 -6.69 0.87
N LEU A 43 -18.50 -5.73 0.11
CA LEU A 43 -19.75 -5.92 -0.63
C LEU A 43 -19.62 -7.02 -1.71
N ALA A 44 -18.47 -7.09 -2.38
CA ALA A 44 -18.16 -8.14 -3.35
C ALA A 44 -17.76 -9.49 -2.71
N ARG A 45 -17.65 -9.54 -1.38
CA ARG A 45 -17.31 -10.73 -0.58
C ARG A 45 -16.00 -11.41 -1.02
N GLY A 46 -15.08 -10.65 -1.61
CA GLY A 46 -13.80 -11.16 -2.13
C GLY A 46 -13.94 -12.20 -3.25
N GLN A 47 -15.11 -12.29 -3.91
CA GLN A 47 -15.38 -13.31 -4.94
C GLN A 47 -14.80 -12.94 -6.32
N LEU A 48 -14.37 -11.69 -6.50
CA LEU A 48 -13.86 -11.20 -7.76
C LEU A 48 -12.34 -11.31 -7.82
N PRO A 49 -11.78 -11.96 -8.85
CA PRO A 49 -10.33 -12.00 -9.01
C PRO A 49 -9.81 -10.58 -9.22
N PRO A 50 -8.72 -10.19 -8.55
CA PRO A 50 -8.33 -8.79 -8.46
C PRO A 50 -7.71 -8.24 -9.74
N LEU A 51 -7.10 -9.09 -10.57
CA LEU A 51 -6.27 -8.62 -11.70
C LEU A 51 -7.04 -8.26 -12.97
N PRO A 52 -7.95 -9.08 -13.52
CA PRO A 52 -8.61 -8.73 -14.77
C PRO A 52 -9.29 -7.35 -14.75
N PRO A 53 -10.11 -7.01 -13.74
CA PRO A 53 -10.74 -5.69 -13.71
C PRO A 53 -9.74 -4.57 -13.40
N LEU A 54 -8.66 -4.85 -12.67
CA LEU A 54 -7.58 -3.89 -12.44
C LEU A 54 -6.76 -3.59 -13.71
N ILE A 55 -6.56 -4.56 -14.59
CA ILE A 55 -5.93 -4.33 -15.91
C ILE A 55 -6.83 -3.43 -16.75
N VAL A 56 -8.14 -3.69 -16.76
CA VAL A 56 -9.11 -2.81 -17.44
C VAL A 56 -9.07 -1.41 -16.84
N ALA A 57 -9.01 -1.28 -15.50
CA ALA A 57 -8.87 0.00 -14.82
C ALA A 57 -7.62 0.76 -15.26
N ALA A 58 -6.50 0.07 -15.41
CA ALA A 58 -5.24 0.66 -15.86
C ALA A 58 -5.33 1.18 -17.30
N VAL A 59 -5.90 0.39 -18.20
CA VAL A 59 -6.07 0.77 -19.62
C VAL A 59 -7.02 1.96 -19.73
N VAL A 60 -8.18 1.91 -19.07
CA VAL A 60 -9.16 3.01 -19.06
C VAL A 60 -8.52 4.27 -18.49
N THR A 61 -7.82 4.16 -17.35
CA THR A 61 -7.13 5.30 -16.75
C THR A 61 -6.09 5.86 -17.72
N LEU A 62 -5.23 5.04 -18.30
CA LEU A 62 -4.21 5.49 -19.25
C LEU A 62 -4.82 6.25 -20.43
N VAL A 63 -5.90 5.73 -21.02
CA VAL A 63 -6.63 6.40 -22.10
C VAL A 63 -7.16 7.76 -21.65
N LEU A 64 -7.76 7.84 -20.46
CA LEU A 64 -8.27 9.09 -19.90
C LEU A 64 -7.15 10.09 -19.59
N LEU A 65 -6.01 9.63 -19.08
CA LEU A 65 -4.85 10.48 -18.83
C LEU A 65 -4.32 11.06 -20.14
N VAL A 66 -4.11 10.22 -21.17
CA VAL A 66 -3.63 10.64 -22.49
C VAL A 66 -4.60 11.61 -23.16
N ALA A 67 -5.90 11.34 -23.12
CA ALA A 67 -6.93 12.22 -23.68
C ALA A 67 -7.12 13.53 -22.88
N GLY A 68 -6.74 13.52 -21.59
CA GLY A 68 -6.76 14.69 -20.71
C GLY A 68 -5.53 15.58 -20.83
N VAL A 69 -4.44 15.12 -21.46
CA VAL A 69 -3.22 15.93 -21.66
C VAL A 69 -3.56 17.18 -22.48
N GLY A 70 -3.19 18.35 -21.95
CA GLY A 70 -3.49 19.64 -22.59
C GLY A 70 -4.89 20.20 -22.29
N GLY A 71 -5.63 19.61 -21.33
CA GLY A 71 -6.89 20.18 -20.84
C GLY A 71 -8.10 19.98 -21.77
N GLN A 72 -7.98 19.11 -22.76
CA GLN A 72 -8.99 18.91 -23.81
C GLN A 72 -10.23 18.15 -23.31
N THR A 73 -10.11 17.40 -22.20
CA THR A 73 -11.17 16.51 -21.73
C THR A 73 -11.31 16.52 -20.21
N SER A 74 -12.48 16.92 -19.69
CA SER A 74 -12.81 16.86 -18.26
C SER A 74 -13.01 15.43 -17.72
N LEU A 75 -13.18 14.45 -18.61
CA LEU A 75 -13.36 13.03 -18.28
C LEU A 75 -12.18 12.43 -17.51
N VAL A 76 -10.98 13.02 -17.62
CA VAL A 76 -9.84 12.60 -16.80
C VAL A 76 -10.18 12.62 -15.31
N LEU A 77 -11.01 13.57 -14.87
CA LEU A 77 -11.42 13.73 -13.47
C LEU A 77 -12.28 12.55 -12.96
N LEU A 78 -12.88 11.75 -13.86
CA LEU A 78 -13.65 10.56 -13.52
C LEU A 78 -12.79 9.29 -13.38
N ALA A 79 -11.52 9.33 -13.78
CA ALA A 79 -10.60 8.21 -13.66
C ALA A 79 -10.56 7.56 -12.26
N PRO A 80 -10.50 8.29 -11.12
CA PRO A 80 -10.55 7.69 -9.79
C PRO A 80 -11.81 6.88 -9.55
N VAL A 81 -12.97 7.36 -10.00
CA VAL A 81 -14.24 6.67 -9.81
C VAL A 81 -14.24 5.35 -10.59
N LEU A 82 -13.80 5.38 -11.85
CA LEU A 82 -13.72 4.17 -12.68
C LEU A 82 -12.68 3.18 -12.14
N ALA A 83 -11.51 3.68 -11.73
CA ALA A 83 -10.48 2.86 -11.11
C ALA A 83 -11.01 2.20 -9.84
N LEU A 84 -11.72 2.94 -8.99
CA LEU A 84 -12.33 2.45 -7.75
C LEU A 84 -13.42 1.40 -8.02
N LEU A 85 -14.30 1.64 -8.98
CA LEU A 85 -15.37 0.69 -9.33
C LEU A 85 -14.82 -0.63 -9.90
N LEU A 86 -13.71 -0.58 -10.63
CA LEU A 86 -13.09 -1.75 -11.23
C LEU A 86 -12.15 -2.48 -10.25
N ALA A 87 -11.31 -1.75 -9.52
CA ALA A 87 -10.29 -2.33 -8.65
C ALA A 87 -10.76 -2.58 -7.21
N GLY A 88 -11.70 -1.77 -6.71
CA GLY A 88 -12.20 -1.81 -5.33
C GLY A 88 -12.87 -3.12 -4.94
N PRO A 89 -13.74 -3.73 -5.77
CA PRO A 89 -14.36 -5.02 -5.45
C PRO A 89 -13.37 -6.18 -5.23
N GLY A 90 -12.18 -6.08 -5.84
CA GLY A 90 -11.11 -7.07 -5.68
C GLY A 90 -10.24 -6.88 -4.42
N SER A 91 -10.46 -5.83 -3.62
CA SER A 91 -9.62 -5.49 -2.45
C SER A 91 -9.70 -6.52 -1.32
N ALA A 92 -10.85 -7.19 -1.18
CA ALA A 92 -11.06 -8.23 -0.16
C ALA A 92 -10.71 -9.65 -0.65
N HIS A 93 -10.16 -9.78 -1.87
CA HIS A 93 -9.76 -11.08 -2.40
C HIS A 93 -8.56 -11.62 -1.60
N PRO A 94 -8.44 -12.94 -1.35
CA PRO A 94 -7.33 -13.52 -0.56
C PRO A 94 -5.92 -13.36 -1.14
N HIS A 95 -5.77 -12.74 -2.32
CA HIS A 95 -4.48 -12.39 -2.94
C HIS A 95 -3.41 -13.51 -3.02
N GLY A 96 -3.83 -14.78 -3.11
CA GLY A 96 -2.94 -15.94 -3.21
C GLY A 96 -2.55 -16.35 -4.64
N GLY A 97 -2.98 -15.61 -5.66
CA GLY A 97 -2.74 -15.94 -7.06
C GLY A 97 -1.31 -15.64 -7.53
N ARG A 98 -0.80 -16.44 -8.48
CA ARG A 98 0.56 -16.31 -9.06
C ARG A 98 0.86 -14.93 -9.65
N LEU A 99 -0.16 -14.21 -10.10
CA LEU A 99 -0.02 -12.90 -10.73
C LEU A 99 -0.46 -11.76 -9.82
N ASP A 100 -0.99 -12.04 -8.62
CA ASP A 100 -1.62 -11.03 -7.77
C ASP A 100 -0.60 -9.97 -7.30
N TRP A 101 0.70 -10.31 -7.34
CA TRP A 101 1.82 -9.38 -7.12
C TRP A 101 1.85 -8.19 -8.10
N ALA A 102 1.23 -8.31 -9.27
CA ALA A 102 1.12 -7.21 -10.22
C ALA A 102 0.14 -6.14 -9.74
N ALA A 103 -0.77 -6.46 -8.81
CA ALA A 103 -1.83 -5.54 -8.42
C ALA A 103 -1.32 -4.24 -7.78
N PRO A 104 -0.41 -4.25 -6.78
CA PRO A 104 0.19 -3.02 -6.26
C PRO A 104 0.87 -2.18 -7.34
N ILE A 105 1.58 -2.81 -8.28
CA ILE A 105 2.32 -2.12 -9.34
C ILE A 105 1.34 -1.35 -10.23
N ILE A 106 0.27 -2.01 -10.66
CA ILE A 106 -0.77 -1.39 -11.50
C ILE A 106 -1.46 -0.25 -10.75
N ILE A 107 -1.81 -0.46 -9.48
CA ILE A 107 -2.43 0.58 -8.65
C ILE A 107 -1.50 1.80 -8.52
N ARG A 108 -0.19 1.60 -8.31
CA ARG A 108 0.76 2.71 -8.22
C ARG A 108 0.90 3.47 -9.54
N LEU A 109 0.89 2.77 -10.67
CA LEU A 109 0.90 3.42 -11.99
C LEU A 109 -0.34 4.29 -12.20
N ILE A 110 -1.52 3.77 -11.82
CA ILE A 110 -2.80 4.49 -11.87
C ILE A 110 -2.74 5.73 -10.98
N GLU A 111 -2.37 5.57 -9.70
CA GLU A 111 -2.35 6.65 -8.72
C GLU A 111 -1.36 7.74 -9.12
N TYR A 112 -0.10 7.39 -9.37
CA TYR A 112 0.95 8.37 -9.64
C TYR A 112 0.72 9.07 -10.98
N GLY A 113 0.30 8.31 -11.99
CA GLY A 113 -0.07 8.87 -13.30
C GLY A 113 -1.19 9.89 -13.15
N TYR A 114 -2.24 9.53 -12.41
CA TYR A 114 -3.38 10.43 -12.19
C TYR A 114 -3.01 11.68 -11.40
N LEU A 115 -2.33 11.54 -10.26
CA LEU A 115 -1.93 12.68 -9.43
C LEU A 115 -0.99 13.63 -10.20
N ALA A 116 -0.10 13.08 -11.02
CA ALA A 116 0.77 13.88 -11.88
C ALA A 116 -0.03 14.64 -12.95
N THR A 117 -0.92 13.95 -13.68
CA THR A 117 -1.75 14.57 -14.72
C THR A 117 -2.63 15.67 -14.17
N VAL A 118 -3.35 15.42 -13.07
CA VAL A 118 -4.20 16.44 -12.44
C VAL A 118 -3.35 17.62 -11.94
N GLY A 119 -2.25 17.35 -11.26
CA GLY A 119 -1.36 18.40 -10.75
C GLY A 119 -0.82 19.31 -11.85
N PHE A 120 -0.32 18.72 -12.94
CA PHE A 120 0.23 19.46 -14.07
C PHE A 120 -0.84 20.19 -14.90
N SER A 121 -2.07 19.67 -14.97
CA SER A 121 -3.17 20.31 -15.70
C SER A 121 -3.91 21.41 -14.93
N HIS A 122 -3.85 21.41 -13.59
CA HIS A 122 -4.62 22.34 -12.74
C HIS A 122 -3.75 23.34 -11.95
N ALA A 123 -2.68 23.83 -12.59
CA ALA A 123 -1.81 24.89 -12.07
C ALA A 123 -1.15 24.58 -10.70
N VAL A 124 -0.99 23.31 -10.34
CA VAL A 124 -0.22 22.94 -9.15
C VAL A 124 1.26 23.12 -9.47
N PRO A 125 2.06 23.79 -8.61
CA PRO A 125 3.49 23.92 -8.81
C PRO A 125 4.14 22.53 -8.98
N LYS A 126 4.92 22.36 -10.06
CA LYS A 126 5.58 21.07 -10.37
C LYS A 126 6.37 20.50 -9.17
N PRO A 127 7.16 21.29 -8.41
CA PRO A 127 7.86 20.77 -7.24
C PRO A 127 6.92 20.15 -6.21
N LEU A 128 5.75 20.74 -5.99
CA LEU A 128 4.76 20.22 -5.03
C LEU A 128 4.20 18.87 -5.49
N VAL A 129 3.91 18.71 -6.78
CA VAL A 129 3.50 17.42 -7.35
C VAL A 129 4.59 16.36 -7.13
N TYR A 130 5.85 16.69 -7.42
CA TYR A 130 6.97 15.78 -7.18
C TYR A 130 7.16 15.43 -5.70
N VAL A 131 7.01 16.39 -4.80
CA VAL A 131 7.09 16.13 -3.35
C VAL A 131 5.96 15.22 -2.89
N LEU A 132 4.71 15.43 -3.36
CA LEU A 132 3.61 14.51 -3.08
C LEU A 132 3.94 13.09 -3.52
N LEU A 133 4.37 12.92 -4.78
CA LEU A 133 4.75 11.61 -5.31
C LEU A 133 5.92 11.00 -4.53
N GLY A 134 6.88 11.82 -4.08
CA GLY A 134 7.99 11.40 -3.23
C GLY A 134 7.53 10.91 -1.85
N VAL A 135 6.60 11.62 -1.21
CA VAL A 135 5.98 11.21 0.06
C VAL A 135 5.27 9.86 -0.09
N LEU A 136 4.51 9.68 -1.17
CA LEU A 136 3.86 8.41 -1.45
C LEU A 136 4.89 7.31 -1.73
N ALA A 137 5.89 7.56 -2.57
CA ALA A 137 6.95 6.60 -2.86
C ALA A 137 7.70 6.17 -1.58
N PHE A 138 7.98 7.12 -0.69
CA PHE A 138 8.55 6.84 0.62
C PHE A 138 7.66 5.92 1.46
N HIS A 139 6.36 6.22 1.58
CA HIS A 139 5.41 5.39 2.33
C HIS A 139 5.34 3.95 1.81
N HIS A 140 5.26 3.78 0.48
CA HIS A 140 5.23 2.44 -0.12
C HIS A 140 6.55 1.70 0.09
N TYR A 141 7.68 2.41 0.00
CA TYR A 141 9.00 1.83 0.25
C TYR A 141 9.18 1.40 1.71
N ASP A 142 8.80 2.27 2.66
CA ASP A 142 8.85 1.98 4.09
C ASP A 142 7.98 0.76 4.44
N THR A 143 6.78 0.67 3.87
CA THR A 143 5.89 -0.50 4.03
C THR A 143 6.53 -1.79 3.50
N VAL A 144 7.19 -1.75 2.34
CA VAL A 144 7.92 -2.91 1.79
C VAL A 144 9.06 -3.32 2.71
N TYR A 145 9.83 -2.36 3.22
CA TYR A 145 11.01 -2.65 4.03
C TYR A 145 10.62 -3.19 5.42
N ARG A 146 9.63 -2.58 6.08
CA ARG A 146 9.09 -3.05 7.36
C ARG A 146 8.52 -4.46 7.27
N THR A 147 7.69 -4.73 6.27
CA THR A 147 7.09 -6.06 6.12
C THR A 147 8.12 -7.15 5.79
N ARG A 148 9.25 -6.81 5.15
CA ARG A 148 10.39 -7.74 4.98
C ARG A 148 11.01 -8.12 6.33
N GLN A 149 11.02 -7.21 7.30
CA GLN A 149 11.47 -7.45 8.66
C GLN A 149 10.36 -7.95 9.60
N ARG A 150 9.19 -8.33 9.05
CA ARG A 150 7.98 -8.72 9.80
C ARG A 150 7.45 -7.64 10.76
N LEU A 151 7.85 -6.39 10.55
CA LEU A 151 7.27 -5.22 11.18
C LEU A 151 6.08 -4.75 10.36
N TRP A 152 4.95 -4.53 11.01
CA TRP A 152 3.72 -4.09 10.35
C TRP A 152 3.41 -2.66 10.80
N PRO A 153 3.18 -1.72 9.86
CA PRO A 153 2.61 -0.43 10.22
C PRO A 153 1.28 -0.65 10.94
N ALA A 154 1.00 0.20 11.92
CA ALA A 154 -0.26 0.12 12.65
C ALA A 154 -1.44 0.37 11.69
N ALA A 155 -2.55 -0.35 11.86
CA ALA A 155 -3.67 -0.31 10.92
C ALA A 155 -4.23 1.11 10.72
N TRP A 156 -4.26 1.93 11.78
CA TRP A 156 -4.73 3.32 11.73
C TRP A 156 -3.92 4.19 10.75
N VAL A 157 -2.68 3.83 10.44
CA VAL A 157 -1.81 4.57 9.53
C VAL A 157 -2.31 4.43 8.09
N PHE A 158 -2.80 3.25 7.73
CA PHE A 158 -3.41 3.01 6.42
C PHE A 158 -4.74 3.75 6.30
N ASP A 159 -5.56 3.73 7.36
CA ASP A 159 -6.82 4.48 7.40
C ASP A 159 -6.58 6.00 7.29
N ALA A 160 -5.64 6.54 8.07
CA ALA A 160 -5.25 7.93 8.05
C ALA A 160 -4.53 8.32 6.75
N GLY A 161 -3.84 7.37 6.11
CA GLY A 161 -3.18 7.53 4.82
C GLY A 161 -4.15 7.71 3.64
N LEU A 162 -5.46 7.50 3.87
CA LEU A 162 -6.57 7.64 2.92
C LEU A 162 -6.60 6.61 1.78
N GLY A 163 -5.59 5.75 1.69
CA GLY A 163 -5.37 4.84 0.58
C GLY A 163 -5.29 5.53 -0.79
N TRP A 164 -5.11 4.73 -1.84
CA TRP A 164 -4.98 5.26 -3.20
C TRP A 164 -6.27 5.92 -3.71
N ASP A 165 -7.45 5.38 -3.34
CA ASP A 165 -8.75 5.88 -3.77
C ASP A 165 -9.09 7.23 -3.14
N GLY A 166 -8.87 7.40 -1.83
CA GLY A 166 -9.13 8.66 -1.15
C GLY A 166 -8.26 9.80 -1.69
N ARG A 167 -6.96 9.55 -1.90
CA ARG A 167 -6.02 10.54 -2.42
C ARG A 167 -6.35 10.98 -3.85
N MET A 168 -6.69 10.03 -4.73
CA MET A 168 -7.11 10.38 -6.09
C MET A 168 -8.47 11.10 -6.11
N LEU A 169 -9.43 10.71 -5.27
CA LEU A 169 -10.73 11.40 -5.20
C LEU A 169 -10.58 12.84 -4.70
N ILE A 170 -9.76 13.08 -3.67
CA ILE A 170 -9.46 14.43 -3.18
C ILE A 170 -8.85 15.29 -4.30
N ALA A 171 -7.86 14.76 -5.02
CA ALA A 171 -7.24 15.48 -6.13
C ALA A 171 -8.26 15.81 -7.24
N GLY A 172 -9.10 14.84 -7.63
CA GLY A 172 -10.15 15.04 -8.63
C GLY A 172 -11.19 16.07 -8.22
N ILE A 173 -11.72 15.98 -7.00
CA ILE A 173 -12.70 16.93 -6.46
C ILE A 173 -12.09 18.33 -6.35
N ALA A 174 -10.85 18.45 -5.87
CA ALA A 174 -10.16 19.73 -5.78
C ALA A 174 -9.92 20.37 -7.16
N ALA A 175 -9.64 19.56 -8.17
CA ALA A 175 -9.51 20.02 -9.55
C ALA A 175 -10.85 20.53 -10.12
N ILE A 176 -11.96 19.83 -9.86
CA ILE A 176 -13.32 20.28 -10.22
C ILE A 176 -13.66 21.60 -9.51
N ALA A 177 -13.33 21.71 -8.23
CA ALA A 177 -13.58 22.88 -7.42
C ALA A 177 -12.58 24.03 -7.66
N HIS A 178 -11.65 23.88 -8.61
CA HIS A 178 -10.61 24.87 -8.93
C HIS A 178 -9.69 25.25 -7.74
N ILE A 179 -9.49 24.33 -6.81
CA ILE A 179 -8.64 24.48 -5.61
C ILE A 179 -7.53 23.41 -5.56
N ALA A 180 -7.10 22.89 -6.71
CA ALA A 180 -6.10 21.82 -6.80
C ALA A 180 -4.78 22.19 -6.10
N TRP A 181 -4.26 23.40 -6.29
CA TRP A 181 -3.02 23.84 -5.66
C TRP A 181 -3.05 23.76 -4.12
N PRO A 182 -3.97 24.44 -3.42
CA PRO A 182 -4.01 24.36 -1.96
C PRO A 182 -4.36 22.95 -1.47
N ALA A 183 -5.21 22.20 -2.18
CA ALA A 183 -5.53 20.82 -1.81
C ALA A 183 -4.30 19.92 -1.86
N TYR A 184 -3.49 20.01 -2.92
CA TYR A 184 -2.21 19.28 -3.01
C TYR A 184 -1.26 19.70 -1.90
N ALA A 185 -1.18 21.00 -1.57
CA ALA A 185 -0.30 21.47 -0.50
C ALA A 185 -0.67 20.87 0.86
N VAL A 186 -1.96 20.90 1.20
CA VAL A 186 -2.48 20.30 2.43
C VAL A 186 -2.27 18.80 2.43
N LEU A 187 -2.59 18.11 1.34
CA LEU A 187 -2.43 16.66 1.22
C LEU A 187 -0.97 16.24 1.36
N THR A 188 -0.04 16.93 0.69
CA THR A 188 1.40 16.69 0.80
C THR A 188 1.90 16.89 2.23
N PHE A 189 1.51 18.00 2.87
CA PHE A 189 1.93 18.28 4.24
C PHE A 189 1.37 17.24 5.22
N TYR A 190 0.07 16.96 5.14
CA TYR A 190 -0.61 15.98 6.00
C TYR A 190 0.02 14.58 5.87
N LEU A 191 0.14 14.06 4.65
CA LEU A 191 0.71 12.73 4.42
C LEU A 191 2.21 12.70 4.73
N GLY A 192 2.93 13.77 4.42
CA GLY A 192 4.35 13.88 4.73
C GLY A 192 4.61 13.79 6.22
N VAL A 193 3.89 14.57 7.02
CA VAL A 193 3.97 14.52 8.48
C VAL A 193 3.55 13.15 9.00
N LEU A 194 2.41 12.63 8.55
CA LEU A 194 1.88 11.33 8.98
C LEU A 194 2.91 10.20 8.76
N PHE A 195 3.38 10.05 7.53
CA PHE A 195 4.26 8.94 7.17
C PHE A 195 5.66 9.12 7.76
N VAL A 196 6.24 10.32 7.74
CA VAL A 196 7.58 10.52 8.33
C VAL A 196 7.55 10.31 9.85
N ALA A 197 6.55 10.86 10.55
CA ALA A 197 6.46 10.71 12.00
C ALA A 197 6.28 9.24 12.41
N GLU A 198 5.43 8.50 11.70
CA GLU A 198 5.23 7.07 11.96
C GLU A 198 6.46 6.25 11.58
N SER A 199 7.12 6.59 10.46
CA SER A 199 8.41 6.01 10.06
C SER A 199 9.42 6.13 11.19
N VAL A 200 9.70 7.35 11.65
CA VAL A 200 10.64 7.62 12.74
C VAL A 200 10.23 6.92 14.04
N HIS A 201 8.94 6.93 14.40
CA HIS A 201 8.48 6.31 15.63
C HIS A 201 8.71 4.79 15.63
N ALA A 202 8.36 4.07 14.57
CA ALA A 202 8.54 2.61 14.59
C ALA A 202 10.01 2.19 14.47
N TRP A 203 10.82 2.92 13.69
CA TRP A 203 12.25 2.62 13.56
C TRP A 203 13.01 2.88 14.85
N SER A 204 12.76 3.99 15.54
CA SER A 204 13.40 4.30 16.83
C SER A 204 13.08 3.26 17.92
N ARG A 205 11.85 2.73 17.95
CA ARG A 205 11.46 1.68 18.92
C ARG A 205 12.07 0.32 18.61
N THR A 206 12.35 0.04 17.34
CA THR A 206 12.97 -1.24 16.94
C THR A 206 14.43 -1.25 17.33
N ASP A 207 15.14 -0.14 17.09
CA ASP A 207 16.53 0.06 17.48
C ASP A 207 16.72 -0.11 18.99
N GLN A 208 15.87 0.55 19.79
CA GLN A 208 15.88 0.41 21.25
C GLN A 208 15.69 -1.04 21.73
N ARG A 209 14.84 -1.82 21.07
CA ARG A 209 14.62 -3.24 21.43
C ARG A 209 15.83 -4.11 21.11
N GLY A 210 16.52 -3.83 20.00
CA GLY A 210 17.78 -4.52 19.66
C GLY A 210 18.85 -4.25 20.71
N VAL A 211 19.05 -2.98 21.07
CA VAL A 211 20.03 -2.59 22.10
C VAL A 211 19.74 -3.26 23.45
N MET A 212 18.49 -3.31 23.89
CA MET A 212 18.15 -3.96 25.16
C MET A 212 18.40 -5.49 25.13
N ALA A 213 18.16 -6.16 24.00
CA ALA A 213 18.40 -7.59 23.88
C ALA A 213 19.91 -7.91 23.91
N ASP A 214 20.73 -7.11 23.23
CA ASP A 214 22.20 -7.29 23.23
C ASP A 214 22.77 -7.10 24.66
N LEU A 215 22.26 -6.13 25.42
CA LEU A 215 22.67 -5.90 26.82
C LEU A 215 22.27 -7.07 27.73
N GLU A 216 21.06 -7.64 27.54
CA GLU A 216 20.63 -8.81 28.30
C GLU A 216 21.49 -10.05 27.96
N GLU A 217 21.90 -10.23 26.71
CA GLU A 217 22.82 -11.31 26.30
C GLU A 217 24.22 -11.13 26.90
N GLU A 218 24.74 -9.90 26.95
CA GLU A 218 26.03 -9.57 27.57
C GLU A 218 26.02 -9.80 29.09
N ASP A 219 24.98 -9.35 29.80
CA ASP A 219 24.79 -9.59 31.24
C ASP A 219 24.71 -11.10 31.55
N VAL A 220 24.01 -11.88 30.72
CA VAL A 220 23.93 -13.35 30.87
C VAL A 220 25.29 -14.00 30.64
N ALA A 221 26.07 -13.54 29.66
CA ALA A 221 27.41 -14.05 29.39
C ALA A 221 28.40 -13.72 30.53
N GLU A 222 28.31 -12.53 31.13
CA GLU A 222 29.15 -12.12 32.27
C GLU A 222 28.79 -12.88 33.56
N THR A 223 27.51 -13.19 33.77
CA THR A 223 27.03 -13.89 34.98
C THR A 223 27.05 -15.41 34.87
N ALA A 224 27.40 -15.97 33.71
CA ALA A 224 27.55 -17.41 33.53
C ALA A 224 28.74 -17.94 34.36
N PRO A 225 28.56 -19.01 35.17
CA PRO A 225 29.66 -19.59 35.92
C PRO A 225 30.74 -20.10 34.95
N PRO A 226 32.04 -19.96 35.27
CA PRO A 226 33.10 -20.47 34.42
C PRO A 226 32.89 -21.99 34.22
N ASP A 227 32.97 -22.45 32.97
CA ASP A 227 32.91 -23.87 32.65
C ASP A 227 33.94 -24.59 33.51
N VAL A 228 33.45 -25.43 34.42
CA VAL A 228 34.29 -26.24 35.31
C VAL A 228 34.70 -27.46 34.49
N ASP A 229 35.85 -27.34 33.84
CA ASP A 229 36.58 -28.45 33.19
C ASP A 229 36.93 -29.57 34.20
#